data_AF-V8NGY6-F1
#
_entry.id   AF-V8NGY6-F1
#
_cell.length_a   1.000
_cell.length_b   1.000
_cell.length_c   1.000
_cell.angle_alpha   90.00
_cell.angle_beta   90.00
_cell.angle_gamma   90.00
#
_symmetry.space_group_name_H-M   'P 1'
#
loop_
_entity.id
_entity.type
_entity.pdbx_description
1 polymer ?
#
loop_
_entity_poly.entity_id
_entity_poly.type
_entity_poly.pdbx_seq_one_letter_code
_entity_poly.pdbx_strand_id
1 'polypeptide(L)'
;ELELDYTGTPGTNCSRCANLTNSRNPRRARSCQCWLHFQLPTAFPLPVCLYYQLSNYFQNNRRYSISRDNEQLSGVTWALQHPTQDCKPYQYNSQGMPIAPCGSVANSLFNDTFELFYQLANGSLALVALDKGGISWWTDTNVKFHNPEPVNNSLCDAFIGTAKPPFWSRTPCKLDPNNSNNTGFVNEAFIVWMRTAALPTFRKLYARIRHNNFSAALPQGTYYVNVNYSYPVLGFHGSKKIILSTLSWMGGKNPFLGIAYLVVGSACILSGILMTVVHFKYRHQNDDDDDD
;
A
#
# COMPACT_ATOMS: atom_id res chain seq x y z
N GLU A 1 -8.69 12.82 -7.18
CA GLU A 1 -7.99 12.19 -6.04
C GLU A 1 -8.39 12.94 -4.78
N LEU A 2 -8.79 12.21 -3.75
CA LEU A 2 -9.18 12.70 -2.44
C LEU A 2 -8.24 12.09 -1.40
N GLU A 3 -7.74 12.89 -0.47
CA GLU A 3 -6.92 12.45 0.65
C GLU A 3 -7.58 12.81 1.99
N LEU A 4 -7.60 11.87 2.92
CA LEU A 4 -8.16 12.04 4.26
C LEU A 4 -7.12 11.65 5.30
N ASP A 5 -6.67 12.61 6.10
CA ASP A 5 -5.78 12.34 7.23
C ASP A 5 -6.57 11.77 8.41
N TYR A 6 -6.09 10.65 8.94
CA TYR A 6 -6.68 9.99 10.10
C TYR A 6 -5.62 9.62 11.15
N THR A 7 -4.46 10.27 11.11
CA THR A 7 -3.33 10.06 12.02
C THR A 7 -3.75 10.18 13.48
N GLY A 8 -4.68 11.09 13.77
CA GLY A 8 -5.15 11.37 15.13
C GLY A 8 -4.36 12.49 15.80
N THR A 9 -4.09 13.58 15.09
CA THR A 9 -3.52 14.80 15.70
C THR A 9 -4.46 15.34 16.79
N PRO A 10 -3.95 16.07 17.81
CA PRO A 10 -4.75 16.57 18.91
C PRO A 10 -6.00 17.32 18.43
N GLY A 11 -7.17 16.99 18.98
CA GLY A 11 -8.45 17.61 18.62
C GLY A 11 -9.20 16.97 17.44
N THR A 12 -8.63 15.95 16.78
CA THR A 12 -9.32 15.23 15.69
C THR A 12 -10.14 14.03 16.20
N ASN A 13 -11.09 13.56 15.39
CA ASN A 13 -11.93 12.38 15.69
C ASN A 13 -11.13 11.12 16.01
N CYS A 14 -9.93 10.97 15.44
CA CYS A 14 -9.06 9.81 15.68
C CYS A 14 -8.01 10.02 16.78
N SER A 15 -7.95 11.20 17.42
CA SER A 15 -6.96 11.53 18.45
C SER A 15 -7.03 10.61 19.67
N ARG A 16 -8.24 10.29 20.13
CA ARG A 16 -8.47 9.33 21.22
C ARG A 16 -7.88 7.96 20.89
N CYS A 17 -8.11 7.47 19.67
CA CYS A 17 -7.57 6.18 19.24
C CYS A 17 -6.04 6.22 19.13
N ALA A 18 -5.48 7.28 18.56
CA ALA A 18 -4.04 7.44 18.44
C ALA A 18 -3.35 7.44 19.83
N ASN A 19 -3.90 8.14 20.82
CA ASN A 19 -3.36 8.14 22.18
C ASN A 19 -3.46 6.76 22.86
N LEU A 20 -4.59 6.05 22.66
CA LEU A 20 -4.78 4.71 23.21
C LEU A 20 -3.81 3.68 22.63
N THR A 21 -3.52 3.76 21.33
CA THR A 21 -2.63 2.83 20.65
C THR A 21 -1.15 3.09 20.96
N ASN A 22 -0.75 4.35 21.21
CA ASN A 22 0.63 4.66 21.61
C ASN A 22 0.93 4.40 23.09
N SER A 23 -0.06 4.54 23.98
CA SER A 23 0.17 4.42 25.43
C SER A 23 0.16 2.98 25.95
N ARG A 24 -0.12 1.98 25.11
CA ARG A 24 -0.33 0.58 25.53
C ARG A 24 0.69 -0.36 24.91
N ASN A 25 0.96 -1.43 25.66
CA ASN A 25 1.77 -2.56 25.22
C ASN A 25 1.24 -3.04 23.84
N PRO A 26 2.01 -2.92 22.74
CA PRO A 26 1.52 -3.13 21.36
C PRO A 26 0.99 -4.55 21.09
N ARG A 27 1.18 -5.48 22.03
CA ARG A 27 0.67 -6.85 22.00
C ARG A 27 -0.81 -6.99 22.40
N ARG A 28 -1.44 -5.96 22.97
CA ARG A 28 -2.86 -5.98 23.45
C ARG A 28 -3.62 -4.69 23.10
N ALA A 29 -3.52 -4.21 21.86
CA ALA A 29 -4.35 -3.11 21.40
C ALA A 29 -5.83 -3.55 21.35
N ARG A 30 -6.70 -2.87 22.12
CA ARG A 30 -8.16 -3.01 21.95
C ARG A 30 -8.56 -2.31 20.65
N SER A 31 -9.53 -2.85 19.91
CA SER A 31 -10.10 -2.20 18.74
C SER A 31 -10.62 -0.81 19.11
N CYS A 32 -10.08 0.23 18.50
CA CYS A 32 -10.58 1.60 18.63
C CYS A 32 -11.08 2.04 17.27
N GLN A 33 -12.33 2.48 17.22
CA GLN A 33 -12.94 2.95 15.99
C GLN A 33 -13.03 4.48 15.99
N CYS A 34 -12.71 5.10 14.87
CA CYS A 34 -12.97 6.51 14.63
C CYS A 34 -13.65 6.71 13.27
N TRP A 35 -14.48 7.74 13.19
CA TRP A 35 -15.27 8.06 12.01
C TRP A 35 -14.73 9.30 11.33
N LEU A 36 -14.49 9.19 10.02
CA LEU A 36 -14.16 10.30 9.13
C LEU A 36 -15.39 10.60 8.28
N HIS A 37 -15.63 11.88 8.02
CA HIS A 37 -16.70 12.34 7.15
C HIS A 37 -16.06 13.17 6.03
N PHE A 38 -16.56 12.99 4.81
CA PHE A 38 -16.10 13.77 3.66
C PHE A 38 -17.19 13.87 2.60
N GLN A 39 -17.10 14.88 1.75
CA GLN A 39 -18.02 15.08 0.64
C GLN A 39 -17.27 14.95 -0.68
N LEU A 40 -17.82 14.16 -1.61
CA LEU A 40 -17.37 14.09 -2.98
C LEU A 40 -18.09 15.18 -3.79
N PRO A 41 -17.38 16.23 -4.27
CA PRO A 41 -18.00 17.31 -5.04
C PRO A 41 -18.38 16.86 -6.46
N THR A 42 -17.69 15.85 -6.97
CA THR A 42 -17.93 15.26 -8.30
C THR A 42 -17.88 13.75 -8.20
N ALA A 43 -18.63 13.07 -9.07
CA ALA A 43 -18.62 11.62 -9.14
C ALA A 43 -17.25 11.11 -9.60
N PHE A 44 -16.72 10.07 -8.97
CA PHE A 44 -15.47 9.43 -9.39
C PHE A 44 -15.78 8.28 -10.36
N PRO A 45 -15.24 8.28 -11.59
CA PRO A 45 -15.44 7.18 -12.52
C PRO A 45 -14.83 5.89 -11.97
N LEU A 46 -15.53 4.76 -12.13
CA LEU A 46 -15.03 3.46 -11.71
C LEU A 46 -13.97 2.92 -12.70
N PRO A 47 -13.02 2.08 -12.25
CA PRO A 47 -12.82 1.63 -10.86
C PRO A 47 -12.15 2.70 -9.98
N VAL A 48 -12.64 2.86 -8.75
CA VAL A 48 -12.00 3.70 -7.73
C VAL A 48 -11.13 2.83 -6.85
N CYS A 49 -9.87 3.24 -6.65
CA CYS A 49 -8.93 2.54 -5.79
C CYS A 49 -8.83 3.24 -4.44
N LEU A 50 -8.93 2.46 -3.35
CA LEU A 50 -8.66 2.90 -1.99
C LEU A 50 -7.23 2.52 -1.63
N TYR A 51 -6.42 3.52 -1.30
CA TYR A 51 -5.07 3.34 -0.78
C TYR A 51 -4.99 3.79 0.67
N TYR A 52 -4.12 3.15 1.44
CA TYR A 52 -3.58 3.78 2.65
C TYR A 52 -2.20 4.34 2.34
N GLN A 53 -1.88 5.49 2.91
CA GLN A 53 -0.56 6.10 2.87
C GLN A 53 0.02 6.17 4.27
N LEU A 54 1.28 5.78 4.37
CA LEU A 54 2.11 5.99 5.56
C LEU A 54 3.19 7.00 5.21
N SER A 55 3.51 7.90 6.14
CA SER A 55 4.64 8.81 6.05
C SER A 55 5.65 8.55 7.17
N ASN A 56 6.88 9.00 6.95
CA ASN A 56 8.00 8.81 7.87
C ASN A 56 8.22 7.33 8.24
N TYR A 57 8.01 6.43 7.26
CA TYR A 57 8.13 4.99 7.43
C TYR A 57 9.16 4.44 6.43
N PHE A 58 10.35 4.13 6.91
CA PHE A 58 11.50 3.80 6.07
C PHE A 58 11.56 2.32 5.66
N GLN A 59 10.63 1.88 4.79
CA GLN A 59 10.67 0.52 4.21
C GLN A 59 11.94 0.26 3.38
N ASN A 60 12.56 1.32 2.87
CA ASN A 60 13.80 1.29 2.10
C ASN A 60 15.07 1.17 2.96
N ASN A 61 14.96 1.18 4.30
CA ASN A 61 16.11 0.92 5.16
C ASN A 61 16.66 -0.48 4.86
N ARG A 62 17.97 -0.60 4.61
CA ARG A 62 18.61 -1.87 4.22
C ARG A 62 18.28 -3.02 5.17
N ARG A 63 18.40 -2.81 6.49
CA ARG A 63 18.15 -3.87 7.49
C ARG A 63 16.67 -4.28 7.51
N TYR A 64 15.75 -3.35 7.28
CA TYR A 64 14.33 -3.66 7.17
C TYR A 64 14.02 -4.43 5.88
N SER A 65 14.48 -3.92 4.73
CA SER A 65 14.15 -4.46 3.40
C SER A 65 14.68 -5.88 3.14
N ILE A 66 15.85 -6.22 3.69
CA ILE A 66 16.43 -7.56 3.56
C ILE A 66 15.80 -8.57 4.55
N SER A 67 15.13 -8.10 5.60
CA SER A 67 14.64 -8.95 6.69
C SER A 67 13.35 -9.69 6.31
N ARG A 68 13.51 -10.71 5.47
CA ARG A 68 12.50 -11.64 4.94
C ARG A 68 13.17 -12.91 4.42
N ASP A 69 12.41 -13.99 4.32
CA ASP A 69 12.87 -15.25 3.71
C ASP A 69 12.03 -15.55 2.47
N ASN A 70 12.64 -15.49 1.28
CA ASN A 70 11.90 -15.69 0.04
C ASN A 70 11.54 -17.17 -0.20
N GLU A 71 12.35 -18.12 0.28
CA GLU A 71 12.04 -19.56 0.15
C GLU A 71 10.87 -19.94 1.08
N GLN A 72 10.85 -19.35 2.27
CA GLN A 72 9.70 -19.50 3.18
C GLN A 72 8.43 -18.93 2.54
N LEU A 73 8.50 -17.73 1.97
CA LEU A 73 7.34 -17.06 1.34
C LEU A 73 6.87 -17.74 0.05
N SER A 74 7.73 -18.53 -0.60
CA SER A 74 7.37 -19.40 -1.72
C SER A 74 6.87 -20.78 -1.29
N GLY A 75 6.61 -21.00 0.01
CA GLY A 75 5.98 -22.22 0.51
C GLY A 75 6.92 -23.42 0.67
N VAL A 76 8.24 -23.23 0.64
CA VAL A 76 9.20 -24.33 0.84
C VAL A 76 9.13 -24.83 2.29
N THR A 77 8.82 -26.12 2.45
CA THR A 77 8.61 -26.75 3.77
C THR A 77 9.87 -26.77 4.64
N TRP A 78 11.05 -26.92 4.03
CA TRP A 78 12.32 -26.75 4.71
C TRP A 78 12.39 -25.30 5.25
N ALA A 79 12.38 -24.26 4.42
CA ALA A 79 12.52 -22.86 4.88
C ALA A 79 11.51 -22.41 5.97
N LEU A 80 10.35 -23.07 6.12
CA LEU A 80 9.46 -22.86 7.27
C LEU A 80 10.09 -23.19 8.63
N GLN A 81 10.91 -24.23 8.72
CA GLN A 81 11.46 -24.73 9.98
C GLN A 81 12.82 -24.11 10.35
N HIS A 82 13.60 -23.64 9.37
CA HIS A 82 14.86 -22.94 9.66
C HIS A 82 15.01 -21.71 8.75
N PRO A 83 14.44 -20.57 9.16
CA PRO A 83 14.46 -19.35 8.37
C PRO A 83 15.87 -18.78 8.19
N THR A 84 16.09 -18.09 7.06
CA THR A 84 17.36 -17.44 6.71
C THR A 84 17.87 -16.47 7.78
N GLN A 85 19.20 -16.31 7.86
CA GLN A 85 19.91 -15.39 8.76
C GLN A 85 19.50 -13.91 8.59
N ASP A 86 18.98 -13.52 7.43
CA ASP A 86 18.53 -12.16 7.17
C ASP A 86 17.28 -11.76 7.96
N CYS A 87 16.48 -12.73 8.41
CA CYS A 87 15.28 -12.49 9.21
C CYS A 87 15.57 -12.01 10.66
N LYS A 88 16.83 -11.88 11.10
CA LYS A 88 17.18 -11.39 12.45
C LYS A 88 16.53 -10.02 12.73
N PRO A 89 15.97 -9.78 13.93
CA PRO A 89 15.86 -10.71 15.07
C PRO A 89 14.61 -11.61 15.03
N TYR A 90 13.74 -11.47 14.02
CA TYR A 90 12.43 -12.14 13.93
C TYR A 90 12.49 -13.49 13.22
N GLN A 91 13.51 -14.29 13.52
CA GLN A 91 13.64 -15.67 13.05
C GLN A 91 12.92 -16.66 13.94
N TYR A 92 13.14 -16.51 15.24
CA TYR A 92 12.62 -17.40 16.26
C TYR A 92 11.87 -16.59 17.29
N ASN A 93 10.84 -17.19 17.87
CA ASN A 93 10.16 -16.58 19.02
C ASN A 93 11.00 -16.78 20.29
N SER A 94 10.52 -16.27 21.43
CA SER A 94 11.20 -16.42 22.73
C SER A 94 11.32 -17.87 23.23
N GLN A 95 10.62 -18.82 22.59
CA GLN A 95 10.64 -20.24 22.92
C GLN A 95 11.51 -21.05 21.94
N GLY A 96 12.21 -20.40 21.01
CA GLY A 96 13.03 -21.07 19.99
C GLY A 96 12.24 -21.66 18.82
N MET A 97 10.94 -21.42 18.71
CA MET A 97 10.15 -21.86 17.55
C MET A 97 10.36 -20.91 16.35
N PRO A 98 10.56 -21.44 15.14
CA PRO A 98 10.73 -20.63 13.93
C PRO A 98 9.47 -19.81 13.65
N ILE A 99 9.64 -18.56 13.27
CA ILE A 99 8.55 -17.65 12.95
C ILE A 99 8.20 -17.78 11.46
N ALA A 100 6.91 -17.95 11.16
CA ALA A 100 6.38 -17.95 9.81
C ALA A 100 5.25 -16.91 9.70
N PRO A 101 5.35 -15.90 8.81
CA PRO A 101 6.54 -15.50 8.04
C PRO A 101 7.57 -14.75 8.91
N CYS A 102 8.85 -15.03 8.73
CA CYS A 102 9.93 -14.37 9.48
C CYS A 102 10.25 -12.96 8.97
N GLY A 103 10.94 -12.20 9.83
CA GLY A 103 11.55 -10.94 9.43
C GLY A 103 10.74 -9.67 9.74
N SER A 104 11.42 -8.53 9.66
CA SER A 104 10.91 -7.23 10.08
C SER A 104 9.79 -6.72 9.17
N VAL A 105 9.87 -7.04 7.86
CA VAL A 105 8.84 -6.64 6.89
C VAL A 105 7.52 -7.32 7.24
N ALA A 106 7.54 -8.63 7.42
CA ALA A 106 6.35 -9.40 7.78
C ALA A 106 5.79 -9.00 9.15
N ASN A 107 6.65 -8.92 10.17
CA ASN A 107 6.22 -8.64 11.54
C ASN A 107 5.48 -7.30 11.68
N SER A 108 5.85 -6.29 10.88
CA SER A 108 5.26 -4.94 10.93
C SER A 108 4.06 -4.73 9.99
N LEU A 109 3.39 -5.81 9.58
CA LEU A 109 2.20 -5.80 8.73
C LEU A 109 1.16 -4.76 9.16
N PHE A 110 0.72 -3.95 8.20
CA PHE A 110 -0.34 -2.97 8.40
C PHE A 110 -1.66 -3.66 8.76
N ASN A 111 -2.32 -3.20 9.83
CA ASN A 111 -3.48 -3.89 10.42
C ASN A 111 -4.68 -2.98 10.73
N ASP A 112 -4.71 -1.74 10.23
CA ASP A 112 -5.96 -0.97 10.28
C ASP A 112 -6.96 -1.53 9.26
N THR A 113 -8.25 -1.42 9.57
CA THR A 113 -9.32 -1.82 8.66
C THR A 113 -10.26 -0.66 8.37
N PHE A 114 -10.71 -0.58 7.12
CA PHE A 114 -11.61 0.47 6.65
C PHE A 114 -12.94 -0.11 6.19
N GLU A 115 -14.03 0.56 6.57
CA GLU A 115 -15.37 0.36 6.02
C GLU A 115 -15.86 1.71 5.48
N LEU A 116 -16.33 1.71 4.24
CA LEU A 116 -16.78 2.92 3.55
C LEU A 116 -18.31 2.92 3.45
N PHE A 117 -18.93 4.03 3.80
CA PHE A 117 -20.38 4.21 3.77
C PHE A 117 -20.76 5.41 2.91
N TYR A 118 -21.83 5.27 2.15
CA TYR A 118 -22.48 6.34 1.39
C TYR A 118 -23.76 6.78 2.10
N GLN A 119 -23.96 8.09 2.24
CA GLN A 119 -25.19 8.62 2.80
C GLN A 119 -26.29 8.71 1.73
N LEU A 120 -27.37 7.97 1.95
CA LEU A 120 -28.58 8.02 1.11
C LEU A 120 -29.41 9.27 1.44
N ALA A 121 -30.33 9.65 0.53
CA ALA A 121 -31.17 10.84 0.69
C ALA A 121 -32.08 10.81 1.94
N ASN A 122 -32.41 9.62 2.44
CA ASN A 122 -33.15 9.39 3.67
C ASN A 122 -32.31 9.53 4.96
N GLY A 123 -31.01 9.84 4.84
CA GLY A 123 -30.05 9.94 5.95
C GLY A 123 -29.41 8.63 6.38
N SER A 124 -29.86 7.48 5.85
CA SER A 124 -29.27 6.16 6.16
C SER A 124 -27.91 5.95 5.49
N LEU A 125 -27.05 5.15 6.13
CA LEU A 125 -25.73 4.80 5.63
C LEU A 125 -25.76 3.46 4.88
N ALA A 126 -25.47 3.50 3.58
CA ALA A 126 -25.30 2.31 2.75
C ALA A 126 -23.83 1.89 2.69
N LEU A 127 -23.54 0.61 2.96
CA LEU A 127 -22.18 0.07 2.88
C LEU A 127 -21.69 0.02 1.42
N VAL A 128 -20.54 0.61 1.16
CA VAL A 128 -19.83 0.49 -0.11
C VAL A 128 -18.94 -0.74 -0.06
N ALA A 129 -19.23 -1.72 -0.92
CA ALA A 129 -18.43 -2.94 -1.01
C ALA A 129 -16.99 -2.63 -1.45
N LEU A 130 -16.03 -2.94 -0.58
CA LEU A 130 -14.60 -2.84 -0.84
C LEU A 130 -14.07 -4.19 -1.26
N ASP A 131 -13.64 -4.31 -2.50
CA ASP A 131 -13.08 -5.55 -3.02
C ASP A 131 -11.58 -5.63 -2.75
N LYS A 132 -11.18 -6.64 -1.97
CA LYS A 132 -9.80 -6.89 -1.57
C LYS A 132 -9.06 -7.89 -2.47
N GLY A 133 -9.72 -8.42 -3.51
CA GLY A 133 -9.10 -9.26 -4.52
C GLY A 133 -8.56 -8.47 -5.71
N GLY A 134 -7.54 -9.00 -6.38
CA GLY A 134 -6.89 -8.38 -7.54
C GLY A 134 -6.18 -7.07 -7.23
N ILE A 135 -5.68 -6.89 -6.01
CA ILE A 135 -4.91 -5.74 -5.55
C ILE A 135 -3.39 -5.96 -5.66
N SER A 136 -2.91 -7.20 -5.68
CA SER A 136 -1.50 -7.53 -5.93
C SER A 136 -1.22 -7.78 -7.42
N TRP A 137 0.06 -7.81 -7.77
CA TRP A 137 0.47 -8.13 -9.13
C TRP A 137 0.30 -9.63 -9.39
N TRP A 138 -0.07 -9.97 -10.62
CA TRP A 138 -0.30 -11.35 -11.02
C TRP A 138 0.90 -12.26 -10.73
N THR A 139 2.12 -11.80 -11.00
CA THR A 139 3.34 -12.56 -10.73
C THR A 139 3.61 -12.76 -9.24
N ASP A 140 3.20 -11.82 -8.37
CA ASP A 140 3.36 -12.03 -6.94
C ASP A 140 2.41 -13.12 -6.44
N THR A 141 1.15 -13.06 -6.85
CA THR A 141 0.11 -14.00 -6.39
C THR A 141 0.26 -15.40 -6.98
N ASN A 142 0.72 -15.52 -8.23
CA ASN A 142 0.71 -16.80 -8.95
C ASN A 142 2.10 -17.44 -9.11
N VAL A 143 3.19 -16.73 -8.79
CA VAL A 143 4.56 -17.25 -9.01
C VAL A 143 5.41 -17.09 -7.76
N LYS A 144 5.44 -15.88 -7.18
CA LYS A 144 6.41 -15.56 -6.12
C LYS A 144 5.99 -16.05 -4.74
N PHE A 145 4.73 -15.84 -4.37
CA PHE A 145 4.20 -16.23 -3.07
C PHE A 145 3.36 -17.48 -3.21
N HIS A 146 3.63 -18.47 -2.39
CA HIS A 146 2.87 -19.72 -2.34
C HIS A 146 2.70 -20.16 -0.90
N ASN A 147 1.57 -20.79 -0.62
CA ASN A 147 1.39 -21.49 0.64
C ASN A 147 2.17 -22.81 0.60
N PRO A 148 2.63 -23.31 1.76
CA PRO A 148 3.11 -24.68 1.86
C PRO A 148 2.00 -25.66 1.49
N GLU A 149 2.40 -26.85 1.06
CA GLU A 149 1.45 -27.94 0.77
C GLU A 149 0.59 -28.24 2.01
N PRO A 150 -0.75 -28.28 1.87
CA PRO A 150 -1.63 -28.60 2.99
C PRO A 150 -1.34 -29.99 3.55
N VAL A 151 -1.29 -30.10 4.88
CA VAL A 151 -1.21 -31.39 5.58
C VAL A 151 -2.61 -31.77 6.01
N ASN A 152 -3.05 -33.00 5.73
CA ASN A 152 -4.42 -33.47 6.05
C ASN A 152 -5.53 -32.56 5.49
N ASN A 153 -5.36 -32.00 4.29
CA ASN A 153 -6.26 -31.01 3.68
C ASN A 153 -6.44 -29.71 4.48
N SER A 154 -5.59 -29.44 5.46
CA SER A 154 -5.60 -28.22 6.29
C SER A 154 -4.34 -27.40 6.08
N LEU A 155 -4.53 -26.14 5.67
CA LEU A 155 -3.41 -25.19 5.59
C LEU A 155 -2.84 -24.88 6.98
N CYS A 156 -3.67 -24.85 8.02
CA CYS A 156 -3.17 -24.58 9.37
C CYS A 156 -2.24 -25.68 9.87
N ASP A 157 -2.47 -26.92 9.44
CA ASP A 157 -1.65 -28.06 9.83
C ASP A 157 -0.26 -27.97 9.20
N ALA A 158 -0.16 -27.39 8.00
CA ALA A 158 1.12 -27.12 7.34
C ALA A 158 1.99 -26.10 8.10
N PHE A 159 1.40 -25.27 8.97
CA PHE A 159 2.12 -24.32 9.82
C PHE A 159 2.43 -24.87 11.22
N ILE A 160 2.11 -26.13 11.53
CA ILE A 160 2.45 -26.74 12.83
C ILE A 160 3.97 -26.71 13.03
N GLY A 161 4.41 -26.41 14.26
CA GLY A 161 5.82 -26.23 14.60
C GLY A 161 6.36 -24.83 14.30
N THR A 162 5.57 -23.94 13.70
CA THR A 162 5.93 -22.53 13.51
C THR A 162 5.15 -21.60 14.45
N ALA A 163 5.74 -20.44 14.75
CA ALA A 163 5.12 -19.37 15.50
C ALA A 163 4.67 -18.23 14.57
N LYS A 164 3.55 -17.59 14.91
CA LYS A 164 3.17 -16.32 14.24
C LYS A 164 4.15 -15.20 14.63
N PRO A 165 4.28 -14.15 13.79
CA PRO A 165 5.07 -12.98 14.16
C PRO A 165 4.56 -12.30 15.45
N PRO A 166 5.46 -11.69 16.25
CA PRO A 166 5.11 -11.09 17.53
C PRO A 166 3.95 -10.08 17.50
N PHE A 167 3.87 -9.23 16.47
CA PHE A 167 2.83 -8.19 16.36
C PHE A 167 1.59 -8.61 15.58
N TRP A 168 1.53 -9.85 15.10
CA TRP A 168 0.35 -10.35 14.41
C TRP A 168 -0.75 -10.72 15.41
N SER A 169 -2.00 -10.37 15.11
CA SER A 169 -3.15 -10.80 15.91
C SER A 169 -3.59 -12.23 15.59
N ARG A 170 -3.38 -12.67 14.34
CA ARG A 170 -3.80 -13.98 13.81
C ARG A 170 -2.60 -14.77 13.30
N THR A 171 -2.75 -16.08 13.18
CA THR A 171 -1.78 -16.95 12.50
C THR A 171 -1.87 -16.78 10.98
N PRO A 172 -0.82 -17.12 10.22
CA PRO A 172 -0.83 -16.98 8.76
C PRO A 172 -2.01 -17.67 8.08
N CYS A 173 -2.33 -18.90 8.49
CA CYS A 173 -3.44 -19.67 7.92
C CYS A 173 -4.83 -19.05 8.18
N LYS A 174 -4.96 -18.11 9.12
CA LYS A 174 -6.21 -17.43 9.49
C LYS A 174 -6.16 -15.92 9.22
N LEU A 175 -5.33 -15.48 8.28
CA LEU A 175 -5.23 -14.06 7.90
C LEU A 175 -6.59 -13.54 7.40
N ASP A 176 -7.22 -14.29 6.49
CA ASP A 176 -8.59 -14.03 6.03
C ASP A 176 -9.50 -15.22 6.38
N PRO A 177 -10.36 -15.10 7.41
CA PRO A 177 -11.25 -16.19 7.81
C PRO A 177 -12.46 -16.36 6.86
N ASN A 178 -12.75 -15.35 6.03
CA ASN A 178 -13.93 -15.36 5.17
C ASN A 178 -13.63 -15.93 3.77
N ASN A 179 -12.35 -16.05 3.41
CA ASN A 179 -11.93 -16.51 2.08
C ASN A 179 -10.71 -17.45 2.19
N SER A 180 -10.95 -18.75 1.96
CA SER A 180 -9.91 -19.80 1.99
C SER A 180 -8.85 -19.62 0.89
N ASN A 181 -9.18 -18.94 -0.21
CA ASN A 181 -8.25 -18.73 -1.31
C ASN A 181 -7.36 -17.49 -1.09
N ASN A 182 -7.69 -16.63 -0.10
CA ASN A 182 -6.98 -15.40 0.21
C ASN A 182 -6.37 -15.43 1.62
N THR A 183 -5.77 -16.55 2.01
CA THR A 183 -5.16 -16.72 3.35
C THR A 183 -3.75 -17.32 3.25
N GLY A 184 -2.95 -17.22 4.31
CA GLY A 184 -1.53 -17.60 4.29
C GLY A 184 -0.65 -16.60 3.56
N PHE A 185 0.42 -17.07 2.93
CA PHE A 185 1.37 -16.24 2.19
C PHE A 185 0.81 -15.68 0.88
N VAL A 186 -0.27 -16.28 0.36
CA VAL A 186 -0.97 -15.80 -0.84
C VAL A 186 -2.01 -14.71 -0.56
N ASN A 187 -2.21 -14.32 0.71
CA ASN A 187 -3.12 -13.22 1.05
C ASN A 187 -2.67 -11.93 0.35
N GLU A 188 -3.53 -11.33 -0.47
CA GLU A 188 -3.12 -10.21 -1.33
C GLU A 188 -2.75 -8.96 -0.54
N ALA A 189 -3.41 -8.68 0.59
CA ALA A 189 -3.06 -7.55 1.46
C ALA A 189 -1.67 -7.73 2.08
N PHE A 190 -1.33 -8.97 2.46
CA PHE A 190 0.02 -9.33 2.90
C PHE A 190 1.04 -9.17 1.77
N ILE A 191 0.77 -9.67 0.56
CA ILE A 191 1.64 -9.52 -0.61
C ILE A 191 1.92 -8.04 -0.92
N VAL A 192 0.86 -7.21 -0.95
CA VAL A 192 0.99 -5.76 -1.18
C VAL A 192 1.89 -5.11 -0.12
N TRP A 193 1.79 -5.55 1.13
CA TRP A 193 2.68 -5.08 2.20
C TRP A 193 4.13 -5.51 1.98
N MET A 194 4.37 -6.77 1.64
CA MET A 194 5.70 -7.36 1.43
C MET A 194 6.48 -6.75 0.26
N ARG A 195 5.81 -6.10 -0.70
CA ARG A 195 6.50 -5.24 -1.68
C ARG A 195 6.96 -3.95 -1.00
N THR A 196 8.21 -3.91 -0.57
CA THR A 196 8.87 -2.75 0.07
C THR A 196 8.81 -1.51 -0.83
N ALA A 197 8.37 -0.37 -0.27
CA ALA A 197 8.37 0.91 -0.97
C ALA A 197 9.78 1.54 -1.02
N ALA A 198 10.04 2.32 -2.08
CA ALA A 198 11.33 2.97 -2.30
C ALA A 198 11.52 4.26 -1.49
N LEU A 199 10.42 4.90 -1.06
CA LEU A 199 10.39 6.18 -0.37
C LEU A 199 9.77 6.05 1.04
N PRO A 200 10.12 6.94 1.98
CA PRO A 200 9.58 6.91 3.35
C PRO A 200 8.11 7.32 3.46
N THR A 201 7.61 8.02 2.44
CA THR A 201 6.18 8.30 2.26
C THR A 201 5.71 7.49 1.06
N PHE A 202 4.81 6.55 1.31
CA PHE A 202 4.32 5.64 0.29
C PHE A 202 2.84 5.33 0.49
N ARG A 203 2.18 4.99 -0.62
CA ARG A 203 0.81 4.48 -0.61
C ARG A 203 0.78 3.03 -1.09
N LYS A 204 -0.12 2.24 -0.51
CA LYS A 204 -0.35 0.84 -0.86
C LYS A 204 -1.84 0.63 -1.12
N LEU A 205 -2.14 -0.17 -2.15
CA LEU A 205 -3.52 -0.46 -2.53
C LEU A 205 -4.17 -1.33 -1.45
N TYR A 206 -5.31 -0.90 -0.93
CA TYR A 206 -6.07 -1.63 0.08
C TYR A 206 -7.23 -2.41 -0.53
N ALA A 207 -7.99 -1.74 -1.41
CA ALA A 207 -9.16 -2.31 -2.05
C ALA A 207 -9.51 -1.56 -3.33
N ARG A 208 -10.30 -2.19 -4.19
CA ARG A 208 -10.93 -1.59 -5.37
C ARG A 208 -12.44 -1.52 -5.16
N ILE A 209 -13.04 -0.44 -5.62
CA ILE A 209 -14.49 -0.29 -5.73
C ILE A 209 -14.81 -0.57 -7.20
N ARG A 210 -15.53 -1.68 -7.46
CA ARG A 210 -15.93 -2.12 -8.80
C ARG A 210 -17.42 -1.89 -9.04
N HIS A 211 -17.87 -2.26 -10.23
CA HIS A 211 -19.25 -2.15 -10.74
C HIS A 211 -20.32 -2.99 -10.01
N ASN A 212 -20.16 -3.27 -8.71
CA ASN A 212 -21.13 -4.09 -7.97
C ASN A 212 -22.33 -3.22 -7.56
N ASN A 213 -22.15 -2.32 -6.59
CA ASN A 213 -23.22 -1.45 -6.07
C ASN A 213 -23.39 -0.14 -6.87
N PHE A 214 -22.52 0.11 -7.84
CA PHE A 214 -22.48 1.36 -8.60
C PHE A 214 -22.27 1.01 -10.08
N SER A 215 -23.14 1.50 -10.97
CA SER A 215 -23.15 1.10 -12.38
C SER A 215 -22.02 1.71 -13.22
N ALA A 216 -21.49 2.89 -12.85
CA ALA A 216 -20.46 3.58 -13.63
C ALA A 216 -19.52 4.47 -12.82
N ALA A 217 -20.00 5.07 -11.73
CA ALA A 217 -19.24 6.01 -10.92
C ALA A 217 -19.62 5.90 -9.44
N LEU A 218 -18.68 6.22 -8.57
CA LEU A 218 -18.97 6.53 -7.18
C LEU A 218 -19.65 7.92 -7.16
N PRO A 219 -20.93 8.03 -6.77
CA PRO A 219 -21.71 9.26 -6.95
C PRO A 219 -21.16 10.43 -6.12
N GLN A 220 -21.49 11.64 -6.53
CA GLN A 220 -21.28 12.82 -5.69
C GLN A 220 -22.17 12.70 -4.43
N GLY A 221 -21.68 13.20 -3.30
CA GLY A 221 -22.44 13.16 -2.04
C GLY A 221 -21.57 12.98 -0.81
N THR A 222 -22.21 12.72 0.32
CA THR A 222 -21.55 12.58 1.61
C THR A 222 -21.20 11.13 1.89
N TYR A 223 -19.97 10.92 2.33
CA TYR A 223 -19.41 9.62 2.67
C TYR A 223 -18.83 9.62 4.08
N TYR A 224 -18.85 8.43 4.67
CA TYR A 224 -18.28 8.18 5.99
C TYR A 224 -17.31 7.01 5.90
N VAL A 225 -16.16 7.12 6.57
CA VAL A 225 -15.23 6.00 6.74
C VAL A 225 -15.17 5.64 8.21
N ASN A 226 -15.53 4.39 8.52
CA ASN A 226 -15.24 3.80 9.82
C ASN A 226 -13.83 3.19 9.77
N VAL A 227 -12.94 3.71 10.62
CA VAL A 227 -11.55 3.27 10.71
C VAL A 227 -11.35 2.50 12.01
N ASN A 228 -11.00 1.23 11.92
CA ASN A 228 -10.49 0.48 13.06
C ASN A 228 -8.99 0.73 13.21
N TYR A 229 -8.64 1.58 14.16
CA TYR A 229 -7.29 2.10 14.40
C TYR A 229 -6.50 1.15 15.30
N SER A 230 -5.61 0.37 14.69
CA SER A 230 -4.75 -0.62 15.34
C SER A 230 -3.25 -0.38 15.13
N TYR A 231 -2.86 0.39 14.09
CA TYR A 231 -1.47 0.61 13.70
C TYR A 231 -0.90 1.93 14.29
N PRO A 232 0.03 1.88 15.25
CA PRO A 232 0.61 3.07 15.85
C PRO A 232 1.65 3.73 14.94
N VAL A 233 1.57 5.05 14.79
CA VAL A 233 2.55 5.83 14.02
C VAL A 233 3.13 7.04 14.76
N LEU A 234 2.48 7.52 15.84
CA LEU A 234 2.92 8.75 16.51
C LEU A 234 4.28 8.58 17.19
N GLY A 235 4.61 7.38 17.68
CA GLY A 235 5.88 7.10 18.35
C GLY A 235 7.13 7.35 17.50
N PHE A 236 6.99 7.40 16.17
CA PHE A 236 8.07 7.76 15.24
C PHE A 236 7.72 8.98 14.39
N HIS A 237 6.76 9.81 14.83
CA HIS A 237 6.28 10.98 14.08
C HIS A 237 5.83 10.67 12.65
N GLY A 238 5.19 9.51 12.45
CA GLY A 238 4.56 9.16 11.18
C GLY A 238 3.13 9.67 11.07
N SER A 239 2.61 9.73 9.85
CA SER A 239 1.21 10.06 9.56
C SER A 239 0.53 8.98 8.72
N LYS A 240 -0.80 8.91 8.82
CA LYS A 240 -1.66 7.98 8.10
C LYS A 240 -2.73 8.73 7.32
N LYS A 241 -2.87 8.41 6.03
CA LYS A 241 -3.94 8.93 5.18
C LYS A 241 -4.67 7.81 4.45
N ILE A 242 -5.96 8.01 4.21
CA ILE A 242 -6.75 7.24 3.24
C ILE A 242 -6.80 8.05 1.97
N ILE A 243 -6.57 7.41 0.82
CA ILE A 243 -6.59 8.07 -0.48
C ILE A 243 -7.58 7.34 -1.37
N LEU A 244 -8.56 8.06 -1.91
CA LEU A 244 -9.42 7.58 -2.98
C LEU A 244 -8.97 8.19 -4.30
N SER A 245 -8.60 7.34 -5.25
CA SER A 245 -8.10 7.80 -6.55
C SER A 245 -8.58 6.91 -7.68
N THR A 246 -8.84 7.53 -8.82
CA THR A 246 -9.10 6.85 -10.09
C THR A 246 -7.78 6.70 -10.83
N LEU A 247 -7.63 5.59 -11.55
CA LEU A 247 -6.43 5.33 -12.34
C LEU A 247 -6.69 5.70 -13.80
N SER A 248 -5.72 6.40 -14.39
CA SER A 248 -5.59 6.52 -15.84
C SER A 248 -4.67 5.43 -16.37
N TRP A 249 -4.54 5.33 -17.69
CA TRP A 249 -3.57 4.43 -18.33
C TRP A 249 -2.13 4.68 -17.87
N MET A 250 -1.81 5.91 -17.48
CA MET A 250 -0.48 6.33 -17.00
C MET A 250 -0.38 6.28 -15.45
N GLY A 251 -1.34 5.64 -14.79
CA GLY A 251 -1.42 5.52 -13.33
C GLY A 251 -2.26 6.61 -12.67
N GLY A 252 -1.95 6.90 -11.41
CA GLY A 252 -2.65 7.91 -10.61
C GLY A 252 -2.23 9.34 -10.92
N LYS A 253 -2.76 10.31 -10.18
CA LYS A 253 -2.45 11.74 -10.37
C LYS A 253 -0.97 12.05 -10.10
N ASN A 254 -0.20 12.33 -11.14
CA ASN A 254 1.17 12.85 -11.03
C ASN A 254 1.51 13.74 -12.23
N PRO A 255 1.54 15.08 -12.08
CA PRO A 255 1.80 16.00 -13.19
C PRO A 255 3.28 16.09 -13.57
N PHE A 256 4.21 15.54 -12.78
CA PHE A 256 5.66 15.70 -12.97
C PHE A 256 6.12 15.33 -14.37
N LEU A 257 5.69 14.18 -14.89
CA LEU A 257 6.11 13.71 -16.21
C LEU A 257 5.67 14.67 -17.31
N GLY A 258 4.43 15.17 -17.25
CA GLY A 258 3.93 16.16 -18.21
C GLY A 258 4.69 17.48 -18.15
N ILE A 259 4.97 17.97 -16.95
CA ILE A 259 5.78 19.19 -16.74
C ILE A 259 7.20 18.98 -17.29
N ALA A 260 7.83 17.84 -17.01
CA ALA A 260 9.17 17.52 -17.49
C ALA A 260 9.24 17.50 -19.02
N TYR A 261 8.27 16.88 -19.71
CA TYR A 261 8.21 16.90 -21.17
C TYR A 261 8.03 18.31 -21.74
N LEU A 262 7.18 19.15 -21.14
CA LEU A 262 6.98 20.54 -21.57
C LEU A 262 8.25 21.38 -21.40
N VAL A 263 8.96 21.21 -20.28
CA VAL A 263 10.21 21.93 -20.01
C VAL A 263 11.32 21.50 -20.96
N VAL A 264 11.55 20.19 -21.11
CA VAL A 264 12.60 19.67 -22.01
C VAL A 264 12.26 19.99 -23.47
N GLY A 265 11.00 19.81 -23.88
CA GLY A 265 10.55 20.12 -25.24
C GLY A 265 10.72 21.60 -25.59
N SER A 266 10.33 22.51 -24.69
CA SER A 266 10.53 23.95 -24.92
C SER A 266 12.01 24.34 -24.98
N ALA A 267 12.86 23.75 -24.13
CA ALA A 267 14.31 23.95 -24.19
C ALA A 267 14.91 23.49 -25.54
N CYS A 268 14.50 22.33 -26.04
CA CYS A 268 14.93 21.82 -27.35
C CYS A 268 14.49 22.74 -28.51
N ILE A 269 13.25 23.24 -28.48
CA ILE A 269 12.74 24.17 -29.51
C ILE A 269 13.53 25.48 -29.49
N LEU A 270 13.77 26.06 -28.30
CA LEU A 270 14.58 27.28 -28.16
C LEU A 270 16.00 27.08 -28.66
N SER A 271 16.63 25.95 -28.32
CA SER A 271 17.96 25.58 -28.83
C SER A 271 17.96 25.43 -30.34
N GLY A 272 16.92 24.80 -30.92
CA GLY A 272 16.77 24.66 -32.36
C GLY A 272 16.65 26.01 -33.07
N ILE A 273 15.79 26.90 -32.58
CA ILE A 273 15.64 28.27 -33.11
C ILE A 273 16.97 29.03 -33.02
N LEU A 274 17.67 28.96 -31.89
CA LEU A 274 18.97 29.60 -31.72
C LEU A 274 19.99 29.08 -32.75
N MET A 275 20.09 27.76 -32.92
CA MET A 275 20.97 27.15 -33.92
C MET A 275 20.59 27.57 -35.34
N THR A 276 19.29 27.64 -35.66
CA THR A 276 18.81 28.12 -36.96
C THR A 276 19.20 29.59 -37.21
N VAL A 277 19.02 30.47 -36.23
CA VAL A 277 19.43 31.88 -36.31
C VAL A 277 20.94 32.01 -36.51
N VAL A 278 21.73 31.24 -35.75
CA VAL A 278 23.19 31.20 -35.89
C VAL A 278 23.58 30.70 -37.29
N HIS A 279 22.96 29.62 -37.78
CA HIS A 279 23.24 29.06 -39.09
C HIS A 279 22.95 30.07 -40.22
N PHE A 280 21.80 30.76 -40.20
CA PHE A 280 21.51 31.79 -41.18
C PHE A 280 22.48 32.98 -41.12
N LYS A 281 22.94 33.36 -39.92
CA LYS A 281 23.91 34.44 -39.75
C LYS A 281 25.28 34.09 -40.34
N TYR A 282 25.78 32.87 -40.09
CA TYR A 282 27.11 32.45 -40.56
C TYR A 282 27.11 31.87 -41.98
N ARG A 283 25.96 31.45 -42.52
CA ARG A 283 25.84 31.00 -43.91
C ARG A 283 26.26 32.10 -44.90
N HIS A 284 25.88 33.35 -44.64
CA HIS A 284 26.24 34.47 -45.51
C HIS A 284 27.74 34.79 -45.50
N GLN A 285 28.49 34.48 -44.43
CA GLN A 285 29.95 34.70 -44.44
C GLN A 285 30.69 33.70 -45.32
N ASN A 286 30.22 32.45 -45.41
CA ASN A 286 30.87 31.46 -46.25
C ASN A 286 30.61 31.69 -47.74
N ASP A 287 29.43 32.22 -48.11
CA ASP A 287 29.12 32.53 -49.51
C ASP A 287 29.93 33.74 -50.02
N ASP A 288 30.31 34.68 -49.16
CA ASP A 288 31.13 35.86 -49.53
C ASP A 288 32.64 35.55 -49.60
N ASP A 289 33.13 34.51 -48.92
CA ASP A 289 34.55 34.10 -48.93
C ASP A 289 34.92 33.15 -50.11
N ASP A 290 33.93 32.57 -50.80
CA ASP A 290 34.11 31.69 -51.96
C ASP A 290 34.08 32.43 -53.33
N ASP A 291 33.80 33.74 -53.34
CA ASP A 291 33.69 34.59 -54.55
C ASP A 291 34.95 35.46 -54.84
N ASP A 292 36.05 35.31 -54.07
CA ASP A 292 37.38 35.93 -54.30
C ASP A 292 38.44 34.92 -54.83
#